data_AF-A0A496W077-F1
#
_entry.id   AF-A0A496W077-F1
#
_cell.length_a   1.000
_cell.length_b   1.000
_cell.length_c   1.000
_cell.angle_alpha   90.00
_cell.angle_beta   90.00
_cell.angle_gamma   90.00
#
_symmetry.space_group_name_H-M   'P 1'
#
loop_
_entity.id
_entity.type
_entity.pdbx_description
1 polymer ?
#
loop_
_entity_poly.entity_id
_entity_poly.type
_entity_poly.pdbx_seq_one_letter_code
_entity_poly.pdbx_strand_id
1 'polypeptide(L)'
;ARHGFIAETLLRSAITKGAIAPDRVQIFKQSFRTILGKMTVDMQAVYREQLATDIFMERYGHLRPGTYDILSLCYKDREDLFDGFIDLSNNEKTELPYFELSKQEEKQINQLLHENKILAIDAQGLLAYARQAIVGREYAKFIFTKNLSEVLEKLAQWGTFFNLGRDDLSYLSLPAILNTAIYPFLDDAEYQFAEQVEKGQQFVSLSNAVKLSYLIRGIKDIYIVPLHRAAPNFITSQKIEGIIILLKSDSTSATPLYGKIVCIENADPGFDWIFTKGIKGLITQYGGTNSHMAIRCAELGLPAAIGCGEQTFAQIIKTGLVELNCRDKMLRASHGTIH
;
A
#
# COMPACT_ATOMS: atom_id res chain seq x y z
N ALA A 1 12.05 1.36 -9.66
CA ALA A 1 10.62 1.69 -9.91
C ALA A 1 10.16 1.43 -11.35
N ARG A 2 10.75 2.08 -12.37
CA ARG A 2 10.29 1.97 -13.78
C ARG A 2 10.27 0.54 -14.33
N HIS A 3 11.30 -0.25 -14.07
CA HIS A 3 11.36 -1.65 -14.50
C HIS A 3 10.19 -2.50 -13.97
N GLY A 4 9.75 -2.29 -12.72
CA GLY A 4 8.59 -3.00 -12.17
C GLY A 4 7.31 -2.69 -12.93
N PHE A 5 7.09 -1.44 -13.36
CA PHE A 5 5.96 -1.08 -14.22
C PHE A 5 6.05 -1.72 -15.60
N ILE A 6 7.24 -1.76 -16.19
CA ILE A 6 7.47 -2.41 -17.49
C ILE A 6 7.14 -3.90 -17.39
N ALA A 7 7.69 -4.60 -16.39
CA ALA A 7 7.44 -6.01 -16.14
C ALA A 7 5.93 -6.31 -15.99
N GLU A 8 5.23 -5.55 -15.15
CA GLU A 8 3.79 -5.68 -14.95
C GLU A 8 2.98 -5.43 -16.23
N THR A 9 3.43 -4.50 -17.06
CA THR A 9 2.78 -4.19 -18.34
C THR A 9 2.96 -5.33 -19.34
N LEU A 10 4.16 -5.90 -19.43
CA LEU A 10 4.45 -7.03 -20.30
C LEU A 10 3.67 -8.28 -19.89
N LEU A 11 3.59 -8.60 -18.60
CA LEU A 11 2.79 -9.71 -18.09
C LEU A 11 1.30 -9.53 -18.40
N ARG A 12 0.75 -8.32 -18.22
CA ARG A 12 -0.65 -8.01 -18.56
C ARG A 12 -0.91 -8.08 -20.07
N SER A 13 0.04 -7.66 -20.89
CA SER A 13 -0.03 -7.80 -22.34
C SER A 13 -0.09 -9.28 -22.74
N ALA A 14 0.76 -10.13 -22.15
CA ALA A 14 0.75 -11.57 -22.39
C ALA A 14 -0.60 -12.22 -22.02
N ILE A 15 -1.22 -11.79 -20.91
CA ILE A 15 -2.59 -12.21 -20.55
C ILE A 15 -3.61 -11.76 -21.60
N THR A 16 -3.57 -10.48 -21.98
CA THR A 16 -4.53 -9.88 -22.92
C THR A 16 -4.46 -10.53 -24.30
N LYS A 17 -3.26 -10.97 -24.69
CA LYS A 17 -2.99 -11.69 -25.94
C LYS A 17 -3.19 -13.20 -25.84
N GLY A 18 -3.61 -13.72 -24.69
CA GLY A 18 -3.92 -15.14 -24.51
C GLY A 18 -2.69 -16.06 -24.47
N ALA A 19 -1.49 -15.53 -24.25
CA ALA A 19 -0.26 -16.32 -24.17
C ALA A 19 -0.05 -17.00 -22.80
N ILE A 20 -0.70 -16.49 -21.76
CA ILE A 20 -0.70 -17.07 -20.41
C ILE A 20 -1.99 -16.69 -19.69
N ALA A 21 -2.57 -17.63 -18.94
CA ALA A 21 -3.79 -17.38 -18.20
C ALA A 21 -3.56 -16.41 -17.01
N PRO A 22 -4.57 -15.58 -16.63
CA PRO A 22 -4.47 -14.71 -15.45
C PRO A 22 -4.07 -15.44 -14.17
N ASP A 23 -4.67 -16.60 -13.90
CA ASP A 23 -4.38 -17.42 -12.72
C ASP A 23 -2.94 -17.98 -12.74
N ARG A 24 -2.34 -18.18 -13.92
CA ARG A 24 -0.95 -18.64 -14.06
C ARG A 24 0.04 -17.53 -13.74
N VAL A 25 -0.21 -16.31 -14.21
CA VAL A 25 0.59 -15.13 -13.80
C VAL A 25 0.47 -14.89 -12.29
N GLN A 26 -0.69 -15.16 -11.71
CA GLN A 26 -0.90 -15.09 -10.28
C GLN A 26 -0.01 -16.09 -9.52
N ILE A 27 0.03 -17.36 -9.94
CA ILE A 27 0.94 -18.37 -9.35
C ILE A 27 2.41 -17.95 -9.52
N PHE A 28 2.78 -17.42 -10.68
CA PHE A 28 4.13 -16.88 -10.90
C PHE A 28 4.50 -15.81 -9.86
N LYS A 29 3.62 -14.85 -9.60
CA LYS A 29 3.86 -13.80 -8.59
C LYS A 29 3.93 -14.35 -7.17
N GLN A 30 3.17 -15.40 -6.87
CA GLN A 30 3.20 -16.08 -5.57
C GLN A 30 4.47 -16.93 -5.38
N SER A 31 5.17 -17.31 -6.46
CA SER A 31 6.36 -18.18 -6.42
C SER A 31 7.64 -17.51 -5.87
N PHE A 32 7.61 -16.22 -5.51
CA PHE A 32 8.75 -15.51 -4.96
C PHE A 32 8.33 -14.54 -3.86
N ARG A 33 9.28 -14.21 -2.96
CA ARG A 33 9.03 -13.26 -1.86
C ARG A 33 9.70 -11.91 -2.12
N THR A 34 8.94 -10.85 -1.91
CA THR A 34 9.46 -9.48 -1.76
C THR A 34 9.97 -9.24 -0.32
N ILE A 35 10.61 -8.10 -0.07
CA ILE A 35 11.06 -7.71 1.28
C ILE A 35 9.91 -7.68 2.30
N LEU A 36 8.70 -7.37 1.86
CA LEU A 36 7.53 -7.33 2.73
C LEU A 36 6.89 -8.71 2.90
N GLY A 37 7.01 -9.58 1.89
CA GLY A 37 6.76 -11.01 2.07
C GLY A 37 7.65 -11.61 3.17
N LYS A 38 8.92 -11.21 3.23
CA LYS A 38 9.83 -11.58 4.33
C LYS A 38 9.39 -10.96 5.66
N MET A 39 8.99 -9.69 5.66
CA MET A 39 8.49 -9.04 6.87
C MET A 39 7.33 -9.79 7.51
N THR A 40 6.33 -10.22 6.75
CA THR A 40 5.20 -11.00 7.31
C THR A 40 5.65 -12.30 7.96
N VAL A 41 6.64 -12.96 7.37
CA VAL A 41 7.22 -14.19 7.94
C VAL A 41 8.00 -13.89 9.22
N ASP A 42 8.84 -12.86 9.21
CA ASP A 42 9.57 -12.40 10.40
C ASP A 42 8.59 -11.98 11.51
N MET A 43 7.47 -11.36 11.15
CA MET A 43 6.43 -10.94 12.08
C MET A 43 5.72 -12.14 12.73
N GLN A 44 5.45 -13.20 11.97
CA GLN A 44 4.98 -14.49 12.51
C GLN A 44 6.04 -15.16 13.40
N ALA A 45 7.32 -15.05 13.04
CA ALA A 45 8.41 -15.58 13.86
C ALA A 45 8.51 -14.85 15.21
N VAL A 46 8.28 -13.53 15.25
CA VAL A 46 8.18 -12.77 16.53
C VAL A 46 7.02 -13.30 17.37
N TYR A 47 5.83 -13.47 16.77
CA TYR A 47 4.68 -13.99 17.49
C TYR A 47 4.90 -15.40 18.07
N ARG A 48 5.68 -16.24 17.37
CA ARG A 48 6.06 -17.59 17.82
C ARG A 48 7.29 -17.61 18.73
N GLU A 49 7.79 -16.46 19.16
CA GLU A 49 9.02 -16.34 19.97
C GLU A 49 10.28 -16.92 19.30
N GLN A 50 10.27 -17.05 17.97
CA GLN A 50 11.39 -17.53 17.14
C GLN A 50 12.31 -16.41 16.64
N LEU A 51 11.84 -15.16 16.72
CA LEU A 51 12.61 -13.96 16.39
C LEU A 51 12.38 -12.93 17.50
N ALA A 52 13.44 -12.34 18.03
CA ALA A 52 13.31 -11.29 19.03
C ALA A 52 12.67 -10.03 18.43
N THR A 53 11.78 -9.38 19.19
CA THR A 53 11.11 -8.14 18.79
C THR A 53 12.10 -7.04 18.41
N ASP A 54 13.21 -6.91 19.15
CA ASP A 54 14.25 -5.90 18.86
C ASP A 54 14.87 -6.10 17.47
N ILE A 55 15.10 -7.35 17.05
CA ILE A 55 15.63 -7.68 15.71
C ILE A 55 14.59 -7.31 14.64
N PHE A 56 13.30 -7.54 14.90
CA PHE A 56 12.24 -7.12 13.99
C PHE A 56 12.19 -5.60 13.85
N MET A 57 12.28 -4.87 14.97
CA MET A 57 12.25 -3.41 14.97
C MET A 57 13.49 -2.81 14.30
N GLU A 58 14.67 -3.41 14.44
CA GLU A 58 15.87 -2.99 13.71
C GLU A 58 15.66 -3.07 12.19
N ARG A 59 14.98 -4.12 11.72
CA ARG A 59 14.73 -4.37 10.30
C ARG A 59 13.59 -3.51 9.75
N TYR A 60 12.47 -3.44 10.45
CA TYR A 60 11.20 -2.95 9.92
C TYR A 60 10.59 -1.78 10.71
N GLY A 61 11.21 -1.38 11.82
CA GLY A 61 10.68 -0.38 12.75
C GLY A 61 10.40 0.99 12.12
N HIS A 62 11.08 1.33 11.02
CA HIS A 62 10.90 2.59 10.28
C HIS A 62 9.60 2.66 9.47
N LEU A 63 8.93 1.53 9.22
CA LEU A 63 7.68 1.53 8.47
C LEU A 63 6.56 2.20 9.27
N ARG A 64 5.68 2.94 8.59
CA ARG A 64 4.54 3.64 9.19
C ARG A 64 3.40 3.76 8.18
N PRO A 65 2.12 3.69 8.60
CA PRO A 65 0.99 4.05 7.73
C PRO A 65 1.16 5.48 7.23
N GLY A 66 0.90 5.77 5.96
CA GLY A 66 1.14 7.11 5.42
C GLY A 66 2.64 7.43 5.41
N THR A 67 3.35 6.88 4.43
CA THR A 67 4.82 6.93 4.29
C THR A 67 5.42 8.34 4.48
N TYR A 68 4.68 9.39 4.10
CA TYR A 68 5.08 10.80 4.16
C TYR A 68 4.43 11.59 5.31
N ASP A 69 3.53 10.95 6.06
CA ASP A 69 2.71 11.60 7.08
C ASP A 69 3.45 11.61 8.42
N ILE A 70 3.82 12.81 8.89
CA ILE A 70 4.50 13.00 10.17
C ILE A 70 3.62 12.70 11.37
N LEU A 71 2.28 12.76 11.20
CA LEU A 71 1.30 12.47 12.25
C LEU A 71 1.26 10.97 12.57
N SER A 72 1.69 10.14 11.62
CA SER A 72 1.68 8.69 11.79
C SER A 72 2.93 8.17 12.49
N LEU A 73 2.71 7.35 13.52
CA LEU A 73 3.78 6.66 14.23
C LEU A 73 4.33 5.50 13.42
N CYS A 74 5.66 5.38 13.42
CA CYS A 74 6.33 4.20 12.88
C CYS A 74 6.29 3.02 13.84
N TYR A 75 6.56 1.84 13.30
CA TYR A 75 6.43 0.57 14.02
C TYR A 75 7.24 0.52 15.31
N LYS A 76 8.44 1.11 15.35
CA LYS A 76 9.26 1.17 16.58
C LYS A 76 8.62 1.99 17.71
N ASP A 77 7.72 2.91 17.38
CA ASP A 77 7.04 3.80 18.34
C ASP A 77 5.60 3.32 18.60
N ARG A 78 5.24 2.11 18.14
CA ARG A 78 3.94 1.47 18.38
C ARG A 78 4.10 0.32 19.36
N GLU A 79 3.42 0.41 20.49
CA GLU A 79 3.36 -0.66 21.49
C GLU A 79 2.41 -1.80 21.06
N ASP A 80 1.42 -1.45 20.24
CA ASP A 80 0.29 -2.31 19.89
C ASP A 80 0.57 -3.20 18.67
N LEU A 81 1.72 -3.04 17.99
CA LEU A 81 1.98 -3.66 16.68
C LEU A 81 1.70 -5.17 16.68
N PHE A 82 2.06 -5.87 17.77
CA PHE A 82 1.95 -7.32 17.94
C PHE A 82 0.65 -7.83 18.59
N ASP A 83 -0.31 -6.96 18.89
CA ASP A 83 -1.54 -7.34 19.60
C ASP A 83 -2.55 -8.05 18.69
N GLY A 84 -3.23 -9.11 19.17
CA GLY A 84 -4.28 -9.78 18.40
C GLY A 84 -3.77 -10.52 17.15
N PHE A 85 -2.52 -10.99 17.19
CA PHE A 85 -1.97 -11.89 16.16
C PHE A 85 -2.67 -13.24 16.19
N ILE A 86 -2.84 -13.78 14.98
CA ILE A 86 -3.38 -15.12 14.79
C ILE A 86 -2.33 -15.93 14.08
N ASP A 87 -2.05 -17.12 14.58
CA ASP A 87 -1.16 -18.04 13.89
C ASP A 87 -1.84 -18.52 12.60
N LEU A 88 -1.39 -17.97 11.47
CA LEU A 88 -1.88 -18.34 10.15
C LEU A 88 -1.27 -19.67 9.65
N SER A 89 -0.46 -20.36 10.48
CA SER A 89 0.19 -21.65 10.16
C SER A 89 -0.78 -22.78 9.83
N ASN A 90 -2.01 -22.76 10.33
CA ASN A 90 -3.02 -23.76 9.98
C ASN A 90 -3.50 -23.68 8.53
N ASN A 91 -3.11 -22.63 7.78
CA ASN A 91 -3.11 -22.67 6.31
C ASN A 91 -1.73 -23.13 5.84
N GLU A 92 -1.62 -24.40 5.45
CA GLU A 92 -0.43 -25.19 5.05
C GLU A 92 0.52 -24.59 3.98
N LYS A 93 0.40 -23.32 3.58
CA LYS A 93 1.20 -22.69 2.53
C LYS A 93 2.38 -21.90 3.07
N THR A 94 3.24 -22.53 3.86
CA THR A 94 4.53 -21.94 4.23
C THR A 94 5.52 -21.99 3.07
N GLU A 95 5.36 -22.97 2.18
CA GLU A 95 6.19 -23.13 0.97
C GLU A 95 5.67 -22.28 -0.18
N LEU A 96 6.59 -21.64 -0.89
CA LEU A 96 6.26 -20.89 -2.09
C LEU A 96 5.79 -21.87 -3.17
N PRO A 97 4.70 -21.57 -3.89
CA PRO A 97 4.26 -22.42 -4.98
C PRO A 97 5.35 -22.51 -6.04
N TYR A 98 5.62 -23.73 -6.48
CA TYR A 98 6.47 -23.96 -7.64
C TYR A 98 5.82 -23.39 -8.89
N PHE A 99 6.60 -22.69 -9.71
CA PHE A 99 6.14 -22.16 -10.97
C PHE A 99 7.18 -22.35 -12.07
N GLU A 100 6.75 -22.98 -13.15
CA GLU A 100 7.43 -23.01 -14.44
C GLU A 100 6.42 -22.84 -15.56
N LEU A 101 6.85 -22.29 -16.69
CA LEU A 101 6.04 -22.21 -17.90
C LEU A 101 5.79 -23.61 -18.46
N SER A 102 4.56 -23.86 -18.91
CA SER A 102 4.30 -24.98 -19.79
C SER A 102 4.93 -24.74 -21.17
N LYS A 103 5.19 -25.81 -21.91
CA LYS A 103 5.71 -25.71 -23.30
C LYS A 103 4.83 -24.83 -24.20
N GLN A 104 3.52 -24.84 -23.96
CA GLN A 104 2.57 -24.00 -24.71
C GLN A 104 2.69 -22.52 -24.34
N GLU A 105 2.71 -22.20 -23.04
CA GLU A 105 2.88 -20.82 -22.57
C GLU A 105 4.23 -20.25 -23.06
N GLU A 106 5.31 -21.05 -22.96
CA GLU A 106 6.63 -20.66 -23.43
C GLU A 106 6.64 -20.35 -24.94
N LYS A 107 6.04 -21.24 -25.75
CA LYS A 107 5.92 -21.04 -27.21
C LYS A 107 5.12 -19.78 -27.53
N GLN A 108 3.99 -19.56 -26.86
CA GLN A 108 3.12 -18.40 -27.12
C GLN A 108 3.79 -17.08 -26.71
N ILE A 109 4.49 -17.06 -25.57
CA ILE A 109 5.25 -15.88 -25.14
C ILE A 109 6.40 -15.59 -26.11
N ASN A 110 7.17 -16.61 -26.52
CA ASN A 110 8.23 -16.46 -27.51
C ASN A 110 7.70 -15.93 -28.85
N GLN A 111 6.55 -16.42 -29.30
CA GLN A 111 5.89 -15.89 -30.50
C GLN A 111 5.59 -14.39 -30.35
N LEU A 112 5.00 -13.96 -29.23
CA LEU A 112 4.73 -12.53 -28.98
C LEU A 112 6.02 -11.69 -28.94
N LEU A 113 7.10 -12.21 -28.36
CA LEU A 113 8.39 -11.53 -28.33
C LEU A 113 8.93 -11.32 -29.76
N HIS A 114 8.91 -12.36 -30.59
CA HIS A 114 9.33 -12.29 -31.99
C HIS A 114 8.47 -11.34 -32.82
N GLU A 115 7.14 -11.40 -32.71
CA GLU A 115 6.21 -10.50 -33.42
C GLU A 115 6.49 -9.02 -33.10
N ASN A 116 6.94 -8.73 -31.87
CA ASN A 116 7.27 -7.38 -31.42
C ASN A 116 8.77 -7.05 -31.55
N LYS A 117 9.55 -7.87 -32.25
CA LYS A 117 10.99 -7.68 -32.51
C LYS A 117 11.85 -7.60 -31.23
N ILE A 118 11.40 -8.21 -30.14
CA ILE A 118 12.18 -8.37 -28.92
C ILE A 118 12.96 -9.68 -29.02
N LEU A 119 14.19 -9.59 -29.52
CA LEU A 119 15.03 -10.76 -29.83
C LEU A 119 16.11 -11.04 -28.77
N ALA A 120 16.30 -10.13 -27.83
CA ALA A 120 17.36 -10.21 -26.82
C ALA A 120 17.02 -11.14 -25.64
N ILE A 121 15.75 -11.49 -25.48
CA ILE A 121 15.24 -12.33 -24.39
C ILE A 121 14.22 -13.32 -24.95
N ASP A 122 14.12 -14.47 -24.31
CA ASP A 122 13.05 -15.44 -24.51
C ASP A 122 12.02 -15.36 -23.36
N ALA A 123 11.05 -16.25 -23.36
CA ALA A 123 10.00 -16.32 -22.34
C ALA A 123 10.56 -16.53 -20.93
N GLN A 124 11.59 -17.36 -20.77
CA GLN A 124 12.23 -17.60 -19.48
C GLN A 124 12.98 -16.34 -19.00
N GLY A 125 13.72 -15.69 -19.88
CA GLY A 125 14.40 -14.42 -19.63
C GLY A 125 13.41 -13.30 -19.28
N LEU A 126 12.25 -13.23 -19.93
CA LEU A 126 11.19 -12.29 -19.59
C LEU A 126 10.67 -12.49 -18.17
N LEU A 127 10.43 -13.74 -17.76
CA LEU A 127 9.95 -14.06 -16.41
C LEU A 127 11.03 -13.80 -15.35
N ALA A 128 12.29 -14.16 -15.63
CA ALA A 128 13.41 -13.84 -14.76
C ALA A 128 13.55 -12.32 -14.56
N TYR A 129 13.48 -11.54 -15.65
CA TYR A 129 13.44 -10.09 -15.61
C TYR A 129 12.25 -9.59 -14.78
N ALA A 130 11.05 -10.12 -15.02
CA ALA A 130 9.85 -9.68 -14.31
C ALA A 130 9.95 -9.92 -12.80
N ARG A 131 10.42 -11.11 -12.39
CA ARG A 131 10.69 -11.44 -10.98
C ARG A 131 11.67 -10.45 -10.36
N GLN A 132 12.83 -10.23 -11.00
CA GLN A 132 13.84 -9.31 -10.50
C GLN A 132 13.33 -7.86 -10.40
N ALA A 133 12.58 -7.41 -11.41
CA ALA A 133 12.03 -6.05 -11.46
C ALA A 133 10.95 -5.80 -10.40
N ILE A 134 10.07 -6.78 -10.14
CA ILE A 134 9.03 -6.70 -9.10
C ILE A 134 9.69 -6.70 -7.71
N VAL A 135 10.59 -7.66 -7.43
CA VAL A 135 11.29 -7.74 -6.14
C VAL A 135 12.15 -6.50 -5.89
N GLY A 136 12.91 -6.07 -6.89
CA GLY A 136 13.79 -4.91 -6.79
C GLY A 136 13.02 -3.59 -6.59
N ARG A 137 11.81 -3.47 -7.14
CA ARG A 137 10.95 -2.29 -6.92
C ARG A 137 10.55 -2.17 -5.45
N GLU A 138 10.06 -3.24 -4.85
CA GLU A 138 9.63 -3.22 -3.45
C GLU A 138 10.81 -3.02 -2.51
N TYR A 139 11.96 -3.64 -2.81
CA TYR A 139 13.19 -3.41 -2.04
C TYR A 139 13.66 -1.96 -2.10
N ALA A 140 13.69 -1.34 -3.29
CA ALA A 140 14.08 0.06 -3.43
C ALA A 140 13.13 1.00 -2.66
N LYS A 141 11.82 0.72 -2.68
CA LYS A 141 10.83 1.48 -1.90
C LYS A 141 11.10 1.34 -0.41
N PHE A 142 11.30 0.12 0.08
CA PHE A 142 11.61 -0.16 1.47
C PHE A 142 12.85 0.60 1.97
N ILE A 143 13.95 0.58 1.20
CA ILE A 143 15.17 1.32 1.55
C ILE A 143 14.92 2.84 1.57
N PHE A 144 14.17 3.37 0.59
CA PHE A 144 13.81 4.78 0.57
C PHE A 144 13.01 5.19 1.83
N THR A 145 12.05 4.35 2.26
CA THR A 145 11.24 4.65 3.46
C THR A 145 12.05 4.71 4.74
N LYS A 146 13.20 4.03 4.82
CA LYS A 146 14.09 4.11 5.99
C LYS A 146 14.64 5.52 6.18
N ASN A 147 15.18 6.10 5.11
CA ASN A 147 15.71 7.47 5.13
C ASN A 147 14.60 8.49 5.39
N LEU A 148 13.45 8.34 4.75
CA LEU A 148 12.32 9.24 4.94
C LEU A 148 11.81 9.20 6.39
N SER A 149 11.65 8.01 6.96
CA SER A 149 11.25 7.85 8.35
C SER A 149 12.26 8.51 9.29
N GLU A 150 13.56 8.33 9.05
CA GLU A 150 14.59 8.98 9.89
C GLU A 150 14.50 10.52 9.82
N VAL A 151 14.25 11.08 8.63
CA VAL A 151 14.01 12.53 8.47
C VAL A 151 12.79 12.98 9.27
N LEU A 152 11.65 12.28 9.15
CA LEU A 152 10.43 12.62 9.89
C LEU A 152 10.63 12.54 11.41
N GLU A 153 11.36 11.54 11.90
CA GLU A 153 11.65 11.41 13.33
C GLU A 153 12.61 12.49 13.84
N LYS A 154 13.62 12.86 13.04
CA LYS A 154 14.50 13.99 13.36
C LYS A 154 13.76 15.32 13.34
N LEU A 155 12.78 15.50 12.44
CA LEU A 155 11.92 16.68 12.42
C LEU A 155 11.02 16.73 13.66
N ALA A 156 10.43 15.60 14.06
CA ALA A 156 9.63 15.53 15.30
C ALA A 156 10.48 15.89 16.53
N GLN A 157 11.70 15.34 16.64
CA GLN A 157 12.64 15.69 17.70
C GLN A 157 13.03 17.18 17.64
N TRP A 158 13.27 17.71 16.45
CA TRP A 158 13.58 19.13 16.26
C TRP A 158 12.44 20.03 16.75
N GLY A 159 11.19 19.69 16.48
CA GLY A 159 10.02 20.44 16.94
C GLY A 159 9.94 20.58 18.46
N THR A 160 10.41 19.56 19.21
CA THR A 160 10.40 19.59 20.68
C THR A 160 11.26 20.71 21.27
N PHE A 161 12.31 21.17 20.58
CA PHE A 161 13.11 22.33 21.04
C PHE A 161 12.33 23.64 21.03
N PHE A 162 11.20 23.69 20.31
CA PHE A 162 10.35 24.85 20.13
C PHE A 162 8.92 24.62 20.65
N ASN A 163 8.71 23.61 21.51
CA ASN A 163 7.39 23.21 22.01
C ASN A 163 6.37 22.83 20.91
N LEU A 164 6.83 22.44 19.73
CA LEU A 164 5.97 22.03 18.61
C LEU A 164 5.75 20.52 18.60
N GLY A 165 4.48 20.12 18.53
CA GLY A 165 4.08 18.74 18.31
C GLY A 165 4.10 18.33 16.83
N ARG A 166 3.86 17.05 16.56
CA ARG A 166 3.72 16.54 15.18
C ARG A 166 2.59 17.23 14.41
N ASP A 167 1.51 17.58 15.11
CA ASP A 167 0.37 18.31 14.53
C ASP A 167 0.81 19.67 13.98
N ASP A 168 1.48 20.47 14.81
CA ASP A 168 2.05 21.76 14.42
C ASP A 168 3.01 21.61 13.22
N LEU A 169 3.93 20.64 13.31
CA LEU A 169 4.90 20.36 12.25
C LEU A 169 4.25 19.97 10.92
N SER A 170 3.06 19.37 10.93
CA SER A 170 2.32 19.01 9.71
C SER A 170 1.82 20.24 8.93
N TYR A 171 1.73 21.39 9.59
CA TYR A 171 1.34 22.68 9.00
C TYR A 171 2.54 23.53 8.58
N LEU A 172 3.77 23.15 8.94
CA LEU A 172 4.97 23.89 8.59
C LEU A 172 5.54 23.46 7.23
N SER A 173 6.01 24.45 6.47
CA SER A 173 6.76 24.18 5.24
C SER A 173 8.22 23.83 5.54
N LEU A 174 8.84 22.97 4.72
CA LEU A 174 10.27 22.68 4.85
C LEU A 174 11.17 23.93 4.83
N PRO A 175 10.94 24.95 3.99
CA PRO A 175 11.70 26.19 4.06
C PRO A 175 11.59 26.90 5.42
N ALA A 176 10.40 26.92 6.05
CA ALA A 176 10.23 27.53 7.37
C ALA A 176 11.11 26.85 8.43
N ILE A 177 11.27 25.52 8.32
CA ILE A 177 12.14 24.74 9.20
C ILE A 177 13.62 24.95 8.84
N LEU A 178 14.01 24.77 7.57
CA LEU A 178 15.41 24.78 7.14
C LEU A 178 16.06 26.17 7.27
N ASN A 179 15.29 27.25 7.15
CA ASN A 179 15.81 28.61 7.30
C ASN A 179 16.34 28.87 8.72
N THR A 180 15.90 28.12 9.73
CA THR A 180 16.35 28.26 11.13
C THR A 180 17.82 27.89 11.31
N ALA A 181 18.35 27.04 10.42
CA ALA A 181 19.76 26.66 10.41
C ALA A 181 20.65 27.73 9.76
N ILE A 182 20.07 28.69 9.04
CA ILE A 182 20.77 29.71 8.26
C ILE A 182 20.61 31.08 8.90
N TYR A 183 19.42 31.38 9.42
CA TYR A 183 19.06 32.68 9.97
C TYR A 183 18.77 32.55 11.46
N PRO A 184 19.44 33.32 12.32
CA PRO A 184 19.09 33.38 13.73
C PRO A 184 17.70 34.00 13.89
N PHE A 185 16.96 33.52 14.90
CA PHE A 185 15.67 34.11 15.26
C PHE A 185 15.89 35.54 15.76
N LEU A 186 15.15 36.49 15.19
CA LEU A 186 15.16 37.90 15.63
C LEU A 186 14.19 38.13 16.80
N ASP A 187 13.16 37.28 16.93
CA ASP A 187 12.13 37.30 17.97
C ASP A 187 12.05 35.93 18.67
N ASP A 188 11.08 35.77 19.57
CA ASP A 188 10.75 34.48 20.18
C ASP A 188 10.36 33.45 19.10
N ALA A 189 11.16 32.40 18.98
CA ALA A 189 10.96 31.34 17.99
C ALA A 189 9.61 30.64 18.15
N GLU A 190 9.12 30.50 19.38
CA GLU A 190 7.82 29.89 19.67
C GLU A 190 6.68 30.70 19.03
N TYR A 191 6.73 32.03 19.18
CA TYR A 191 5.75 32.93 18.57
C TYR A 191 5.81 32.90 17.04
N GLN A 192 7.02 32.92 16.46
CA GLN A 192 7.18 32.87 15.01
C GLN A 192 6.63 31.57 14.39
N PHE A 193 6.82 30.43 15.05
CA PHE A 193 6.25 29.18 14.57
C PHE A 193 4.74 29.10 14.77
N ALA A 194 4.21 29.59 15.89
CA ALA A 194 2.77 29.64 16.12
C ALA A 194 2.03 30.38 14.98
N GLU A 195 2.56 31.52 14.53
CA GLU A 195 1.99 32.27 13.41
C GLU A 195 2.04 31.47 12.08
N GLN A 196 3.13 30.73 11.83
CA GLN A 196 3.27 29.90 10.64
C GLN A 196 2.33 28.69 10.66
N VAL A 197 2.16 28.07 11.83
CA VAL A 197 1.23 26.95 12.04
C VAL A 197 -0.19 27.42 11.77
N GLU A 198 -0.60 28.57 12.32
CA GLU A 198 -1.95 29.13 12.09
C GLU A 198 -2.19 29.39 10.59
N LYS A 199 -1.21 29.99 9.89
CA LYS A 199 -1.28 30.19 8.43
C LYS A 199 -1.41 28.87 7.68
N GLY A 200 -0.65 27.84 8.09
CA GLY A 200 -0.73 26.50 7.51
C GLY A 200 -2.09 25.85 7.72
N GLN A 201 -2.67 25.96 8.92
CA GLN A 201 -4.01 25.46 9.23
C GLN A 201 -5.09 26.13 8.38
N GLN A 202 -5.04 27.46 8.26
CA GLN A 202 -5.95 28.21 7.38
C GLN A 202 -5.83 27.78 5.92
N PHE A 203 -4.59 27.59 5.44
CA PHE A 203 -4.33 27.13 4.08
C PHE A 203 -4.86 25.71 3.82
N VAL A 204 -4.68 24.78 4.76
CA VAL A 204 -5.22 23.41 4.66
C VAL A 204 -6.74 23.44 4.67
N SER A 205 -7.37 24.25 5.53
CA SER A 205 -8.82 24.41 5.56
C SER A 205 -9.38 24.90 4.22
N LEU A 206 -8.74 25.89 3.60
CA LEU A 206 -9.12 26.37 2.27
C LEU A 206 -8.88 25.31 1.19
N SER A 207 -7.76 24.60 1.26
CA SER A 207 -7.38 23.57 0.28
C SER A 207 -8.35 22.38 0.30
N ASN A 208 -8.84 21.98 1.48
CA ASN A 208 -9.82 20.89 1.63
C ASN A 208 -11.18 21.21 0.99
N ALA A 209 -11.49 22.50 0.76
CA ALA A 209 -12.70 22.90 0.02
C ALA A 209 -12.54 22.71 -1.51
N VAL A 210 -11.32 22.57 -2.02
CA VAL A 210 -11.04 22.40 -3.44
C VAL A 210 -10.95 20.92 -3.78
N LYS A 211 -11.85 20.45 -4.64
CA LYS A 211 -11.72 19.13 -5.27
C LYS A 211 -10.97 19.26 -6.58
N LEU A 212 -9.91 18.48 -6.78
CA LEU A 212 -9.15 18.43 -8.03
C LEU A 212 -9.42 17.12 -8.77
N SER A 213 -9.33 17.18 -10.10
CA SER A 213 -9.35 16.00 -10.96
C SER A 213 -8.08 15.16 -10.78
N TYR A 214 -8.17 13.84 -10.97
CA TYR A 214 -7.01 12.94 -11.03
C TYR A 214 -6.00 13.30 -12.13
N LEU A 215 -6.46 14.02 -13.17
CA LEU A 215 -5.63 14.49 -14.26
C LEU A 215 -5.97 15.94 -14.56
N ILE A 216 -4.98 16.82 -14.43
CA ILE A 216 -5.06 18.24 -14.78
C ILE A 216 -4.31 18.44 -16.09
N ARG A 217 -5.04 18.71 -17.17
CA ARG A 217 -4.49 18.96 -18.52
C ARG A 217 -4.51 20.44 -18.89
N GLY A 218 -5.31 21.23 -18.18
CA GLY A 218 -5.41 22.66 -18.37
C GLY A 218 -6.42 23.28 -17.44
N ILE A 219 -6.60 24.60 -17.60
CA ILE A 219 -7.40 25.44 -16.71
C ILE A 219 -8.85 24.93 -16.57
N LYS A 220 -9.44 24.38 -17.62
CA LYS A 220 -10.82 23.86 -17.60
C LYS A 220 -11.03 22.74 -16.58
N ASP A 221 -10.00 21.91 -16.33
CA ASP A 221 -10.09 20.80 -15.38
C ASP A 221 -10.12 21.29 -13.90
N ILE A 222 -9.87 22.59 -13.66
CA ILE A 222 -10.02 23.24 -12.33
C ILE A 222 -11.47 23.66 -12.10
N TYR A 223 -12.14 24.18 -13.13
CA TYR A 223 -13.53 24.64 -13.04
C TYR A 223 -14.54 23.50 -13.19
N ILE A 224 -14.17 22.46 -13.94
CA ILE A 224 -15.02 21.30 -14.21
C ILE A 224 -14.23 20.06 -13.83
N VAL A 225 -14.60 19.47 -12.70
CA VAL A 225 -14.01 18.22 -12.22
C VAL A 225 -14.88 17.06 -12.70
N PRO A 226 -14.47 16.31 -13.74
CA PRO A 226 -15.24 15.15 -14.17
C PRO A 226 -15.25 14.09 -13.07
N LEU A 227 -16.44 13.65 -12.68
CA LEU A 227 -16.61 12.48 -11.82
C LEU A 227 -16.22 11.23 -12.61
N HIS A 228 -14.97 10.81 -12.47
CA HIS A 228 -14.53 9.53 -12.99
C HIS A 228 -15.17 8.40 -12.18
N ARG A 229 -15.94 7.53 -12.84
CA ARG A 229 -16.30 6.23 -12.26
C ARG A 229 -15.01 5.47 -12.03
N ALA A 230 -14.58 5.39 -10.77
CA ALA A 230 -13.45 4.55 -10.41
C ALA A 230 -13.80 3.10 -10.75
N ALA A 231 -12.93 2.46 -11.53
CA ALA A 231 -13.00 1.03 -11.78
C ALA A 231 -12.00 0.39 -10.81
N PRO A 232 -12.47 -0.25 -9.71
CA PRO A 232 -11.57 -0.88 -8.78
C PRO A 232 -10.72 -1.93 -9.50
N ASN A 233 -9.46 -2.01 -9.13
CA ASN A 233 -8.60 -3.09 -9.56
C ASN A 233 -8.79 -4.29 -8.62
N PHE A 234 -9.45 -5.32 -9.13
CA PHE A 234 -9.70 -6.54 -8.37
C PHE A 234 -8.49 -7.46 -8.38
N ILE A 235 -8.14 -7.99 -7.21
CA ILE A 235 -7.03 -8.92 -7.00
C ILE A 235 -7.61 -10.30 -6.68
N THR A 236 -7.04 -11.34 -7.29
CA THR A 236 -7.53 -12.75 -7.28
C THR A 236 -8.80 -12.99 -8.09
N SER A 237 -9.29 -14.23 -8.06
CA SER A 237 -10.53 -14.69 -8.72
C SER A 237 -11.58 -15.22 -7.72
N GLN A 238 -11.44 -14.84 -6.44
CA GLN A 238 -12.30 -15.29 -5.35
C GLN A 238 -13.51 -14.35 -5.14
N LYS A 239 -14.55 -14.88 -4.47
CA LYS A 239 -15.72 -14.13 -4.00
C LYS A 239 -15.83 -14.26 -2.47
N ILE A 240 -15.99 -13.14 -1.79
CA ILE A 240 -16.16 -13.06 -0.34
C ILE A 240 -17.27 -12.08 0.03
N GLU A 241 -17.86 -12.29 1.21
CA GLU A 241 -18.75 -11.34 1.87
C GLU A 241 -18.26 -11.12 3.31
N GLY A 242 -18.33 -9.91 3.84
CA GLY A 242 -17.84 -9.65 5.19
C GLY A 242 -18.09 -8.26 5.71
N ILE A 243 -18.03 -8.15 7.04
CA ILE A 243 -18.15 -6.89 7.77
C ILE A 243 -16.92 -6.02 7.48
N ILE A 244 -17.16 -4.74 7.26
CA ILE A 244 -16.13 -3.75 6.98
C ILE A 244 -15.55 -3.21 8.28
N ILE A 245 -14.23 -3.05 8.31
CA ILE A 245 -13.52 -2.23 9.30
C ILE A 245 -12.69 -1.17 8.56
N LEU A 246 -12.94 0.10 8.85
CA LEU A 246 -12.13 1.21 8.35
C LEU A 246 -10.92 1.40 9.27
N LEU A 247 -9.72 1.39 8.69
CA LEU A 247 -8.48 1.76 9.37
C LEU A 247 -7.93 3.06 8.78
N LYS A 248 -7.55 3.96 9.68
CA LYS A 248 -6.84 5.22 9.44
C LYS A 248 -5.40 5.12 9.95
N SER A 249 -4.57 6.12 9.66
CA SER A 249 -3.15 6.13 10.06
C SER A 249 -2.94 6.07 11.59
N ASP A 250 -3.86 6.67 12.33
CA ASP A 250 -3.95 6.71 13.80
C ASP A 250 -4.66 5.49 14.41
N SER A 251 -5.20 4.59 13.59
CA SER A 251 -5.92 3.42 14.09
C SER A 251 -4.99 2.46 14.83
N THR A 252 -5.46 1.98 15.98
CA THR A 252 -4.76 1.01 16.82
C THR A 252 -5.06 -0.42 16.37
N SER A 253 -4.08 -1.30 16.57
CA SER A 253 -4.17 -2.74 16.29
C SER A 253 -5.16 -3.49 17.19
N ALA A 254 -5.62 -2.86 18.28
CA ALA A 254 -6.65 -3.38 19.18
C ALA A 254 -7.99 -3.63 18.48
N THR A 255 -8.19 -3.09 17.28
CA THR A 255 -9.38 -3.33 16.47
C THR A 255 -9.41 -4.79 15.98
N PRO A 256 -10.44 -5.60 16.29
CA PRO A 256 -10.47 -7.01 15.92
C PRO A 256 -10.68 -7.20 14.42
N LEU A 257 -9.62 -7.58 13.69
CA LEU A 257 -9.64 -7.68 12.22
C LEU A 257 -9.95 -9.08 11.68
N TYR A 258 -9.94 -10.11 12.52
CA TYR A 258 -10.10 -11.50 12.07
C TYR A 258 -11.41 -11.74 11.33
N GLY A 259 -11.31 -12.30 10.12
CA GLY A 259 -12.47 -12.61 9.28
C GLY A 259 -13.22 -11.38 8.73
N LYS A 260 -12.70 -10.17 8.94
CA LYS A 260 -13.29 -8.90 8.46
C LYS A 260 -12.68 -8.47 7.13
N ILE A 261 -13.38 -7.60 6.40
CA ILE A 261 -12.86 -6.93 5.21
C ILE A 261 -12.32 -5.56 5.63
N VAL A 262 -11.02 -5.36 5.51
CA VAL A 262 -10.38 -4.10 5.92
C VAL A 262 -10.49 -3.07 4.80
N CYS A 263 -10.84 -1.84 5.17
CA CYS A 263 -10.86 -0.67 4.31
C CYS A 263 -9.76 0.30 4.76
N ILE A 264 -8.92 0.74 3.81
CA ILE A 264 -7.90 1.79 4.02
C ILE A 264 -7.97 2.80 2.89
N GLU A 265 -7.60 4.06 3.15
CA GLU A 265 -7.65 5.07 2.09
C GLU A 265 -6.57 4.83 1.03
N ASN A 266 -5.33 4.58 1.47
CA ASN A 266 -4.15 4.53 0.60
C ASN A 266 -3.44 3.17 0.67
N ALA A 267 -2.88 2.75 -0.47
CA ALA A 267 -2.12 1.51 -0.58
C ALA A 267 -0.66 1.67 -0.08
N ASP A 268 -0.49 1.70 1.25
CA ASP A 268 0.78 2.01 1.93
C ASP A 268 1.38 0.79 2.67
N PRO A 269 2.72 0.52 2.59
CA PRO A 269 3.39 -0.57 3.31
C PRO A 269 3.24 -0.54 4.84
N GLY A 270 2.97 0.63 5.42
CA GLY A 270 2.72 0.78 6.85
C GLY A 270 1.46 0.10 7.38
N PHE A 271 0.57 -0.33 6.49
CA PHE A 271 -0.57 -1.17 6.87
C PHE A 271 -0.27 -2.66 6.76
N ASP A 272 0.93 -3.10 6.40
CA ASP A 272 1.20 -4.53 6.16
C ASP A 272 0.97 -5.43 7.39
N TRP A 273 1.00 -4.87 8.59
CA TRP A 273 0.65 -5.58 9.82
C TRP A 273 -0.78 -6.15 9.79
N ILE A 274 -1.69 -5.60 8.98
CA ILE A 274 -3.07 -6.14 8.88
C ILE A 274 -3.10 -7.56 8.30
N PHE A 275 -2.11 -7.92 7.48
CA PHE A 275 -2.06 -9.22 6.82
C PHE A 275 -1.76 -10.36 7.80
N THR A 276 -1.28 -10.07 9.01
CA THR A 276 -1.06 -11.07 10.06
C THR A 276 -2.26 -11.25 11.00
N LYS A 277 -3.32 -10.45 10.83
CA LYS A 277 -4.52 -10.49 11.69
C LYS A 277 -5.65 -11.37 11.11
N GLY A 278 -5.38 -12.12 10.05
CA GLY A 278 -6.34 -13.03 9.42
C GLY A 278 -7.55 -12.33 8.79
N ILE A 279 -7.31 -11.22 8.11
CA ILE A 279 -8.34 -10.48 7.36
C ILE A 279 -8.90 -11.33 6.21
N LYS A 280 -10.19 -11.15 5.91
CA LYS A 280 -10.89 -11.86 4.83
C LYS A 280 -10.67 -11.23 3.46
N GLY A 281 -10.42 -9.92 3.42
CA GLY A 281 -10.14 -9.17 2.20
C GLY A 281 -9.73 -7.73 2.47
N LEU A 282 -9.29 -7.03 1.40
CA LEU A 282 -8.84 -5.63 1.47
C LEU A 282 -9.55 -4.76 0.44
N ILE A 283 -10.00 -3.57 0.84
CA ILE A 283 -10.52 -2.55 -0.05
C ILE A 283 -9.74 -1.26 0.15
N THR A 284 -9.29 -0.63 -0.94
CA THR A 284 -8.65 0.69 -0.85
C THR A 284 -9.39 1.76 -1.62
N GLN A 285 -9.52 2.95 -1.05
CA GLN A 285 -10.13 4.10 -1.74
C GLN A 285 -9.30 4.49 -2.97
N TYR A 286 -7.99 4.62 -2.77
CA TYR A 286 -7.01 4.98 -3.78
C TYR A 286 -5.96 3.87 -3.93
N GLY A 287 -5.42 3.76 -5.15
CA GLY A 287 -4.43 2.76 -5.50
C GLY A 287 -4.57 2.29 -6.94
N GLY A 288 -3.46 1.91 -7.56
CA GLY A 288 -3.45 1.34 -8.90
C GLY A 288 -3.26 -0.18 -8.89
N THR A 289 -3.38 -0.81 -10.07
CA THR A 289 -3.14 -2.25 -10.27
C THR A 289 -1.76 -2.72 -9.81
N ASN A 290 -0.77 -1.83 -9.86
CA ASN A 290 0.60 -2.12 -9.46
C ASN A 290 0.95 -1.44 -8.11
N SER A 291 -0.05 -1.04 -7.34
CA SER A 291 0.18 -0.47 -6.01
C SER A 291 0.74 -1.53 -5.07
N HIS A 292 1.25 -1.06 -3.94
CA HIS A 292 1.86 -1.92 -2.94
C HIS A 292 0.87 -3.00 -2.45
N MET A 293 -0.30 -2.56 -1.98
CA MET A 293 -1.36 -3.46 -1.50
C MET A 293 -1.84 -4.44 -2.58
N ALA A 294 -1.88 -4.04 -3.86
CA ALA A 294 -2.25 -4.93 -4.95
C ALA A 294 -1.28 -6.11 -5.08
N ILE A 295 0.03 -5.84 -4.99
CA ILE A 295 1.07 -6.89 -5.05
C ILE A 295 0.97 -7.78 -3.81
N ARG A 296 0.81 -7.22 -2.61
CA ARG A 296 0.70 -7.99 -1.36
C ARG A 296 -0.53 -8.90 -1.33
N CYS A 297 -1.69 -8.36 -1.73
CA CYS A 297 -2.90 -9.17 -1.86
C CYS A 297 -2.72 -10.29 -2.89
N ALA A 298 -1.99 -10.02 -3.99
CA ALA A 298 -1.69 -11.06 -4.97
C ALA A 298 -0.76 -12.14 -4.38
N GLU A 299 0.34 -11.76 -3.74
CA GLU A 299 1.28 -12.69 -3.08
C GLU A 299 0.57 -13.59 -2.05
N LEU A 300 -0.34 -13.03 -1.26
CA LEU A 300 -1.08 -13.75 -0.21
C LEU A 300 -2.31 -14.50 -0.74
N GLY A 301 -2.70 -14.28 -2.00
CA GLY A 301 -3.96 -14.78 -2.53
C GLY A 301 -5.19 -14.21 -1.79
N LEU A 302 -5.06 -13.00 -1.25
CA LEU A 302 -6.13 -12.31 -0.53
C LEU A 302 -7.04 -11.57 -1.53
N PRO A 303 -8.37 -11.77 -1.49
CA PRO A 303 -9.29 -11.03 -2.33
C PRO A 303 -9.25 -9.53 -2.01
N ALA A 304 -9.09 -8.68 -3.03
CA ALA A 304 -9.04 -7.24 -2.81
C ALA A 304 -9.67 -6.42 -3.95
N ALA A 305 -10.16 -5.22 -3.60
CA ALA A 305 -10.57 -4.18 -4.55
C ALA A 305 -9.76 -2.90 -4.29
N ILE A 306 -8.80 -2.62 -5.16
CA ILE A 306 -7.83 -1.54 -4.98
C ILE A 306 -8.22 -0.34 -5.83
N GLY A 307 -8.31 0.85 -5.23
CA GLY A 307 -8.65 2.08 -5.95
C GLY A 307 -10.12 2.16 -6.35
N CYS A 308 -11.03 1.86 -5.42
CA CYS A 308 -12.48 1.88 -5.70
C CYS A 308 -13.11 3.28 -5.80
N GLY A 309 -12.35 4.33 -5.50
CA GLY A 309 -12.76 5.72 -5.59
C GLY A 309 -13.62 6.19 -4.42
N GLU A 310 -13.64 7.51 -4.20
CA GLU A 310 -14.30 8.17 -3.06
C GLU A 310 -15.78 7.77 -2.91
N GLN A 311 -16.55 7.79 -3.99
CA GLN A 311 -17.99 7.50 -3.93
C GLN A 311 -18.29 6.07 -3.49
N THR A 312 -17.68 5.08 -4.15
CA THR A 312 -17.87 3.66 -3.81
C THR A 312 -17.38 3.39 -2.40
N PHE A 313 -16.22 3.94 -2.03
CA PHE A 313 -15.61 3.75 -0.71
C PHE A 313 -16.49 4.33 0.41
N ALA A 314 -17.00 5.55 0.24
CA ALA A 314 -17.91 6.17 1.20
C ALA A 314 -19.23 5.37 1.33
N GLN A 315 -19.75 4.86 0.21
CA GLN A 315 -20.97 4.05 0.21
C GLN A 315 -20.79 2.74 1.01
N ILE A 316 -19.71 2.00 0.77
CA ILE A 316 -19.49 0.71 1.44
C ILE A 316 -19.24 0.89 2.94
N ILE A 317 -18.47 1.92 3.34
CA ILE A 317 -18.20 2.23 4.75
C ILE A 317 -19.52 2.49 5.48
N LYS A 318 -20.43 3.26 4.87
CA LYS A 318 -21.73 3.57 5.46
C LYS A 318 -22.60 2.32 5.67
N THR A 319 -22.48 1.32 4.80
CA THR A 319 -23.29 0.09 4.89
C THR A 319 -22.74 -0.94 5.87
N GLY A 320 -21.43 -0.94 6.14
CA GLY A 320 -20.80 -1.85 7.11
C GLY A 320 -20.68 -3.31 6.65
N LEU A 321 -21.32 -3.70 5.54
CA LEU A 321 -21.26 -5.04 4.96
C LEU A 321 -21.09 -4.98 3.45
N VAL A 322 -20.21 -5.82 2.90
CA VAL A 322 -19.89 -5.81 1.48
C VAL A 322 -19.72 -7.20 0.90
N GLU A 323 -20.13 -7.33 -0.36
CA GLU A 323 -19.77 -8.42 -1.25
C GLU A 323 -18.63 -7.95 -2.17
N LEU A 324 -17.51 -8.69 -2.13
CA LEU A 324 -16.37 -8.52 -3.01
C LEU A 324 -16.22 -9.77 -3.87
N ASN A 325 -16.54 -9.65 -5.15
CA ASN A 325 -16.37 -10.69 -6.15
C ASN A 325 -15.32 -10.25 -7.17
N CYS A 326 -14.09 -10.72 -6.98
CA CYS A 326 -12.95 -10.32 -7.80
C CYS A 326 -13.01 -10.92 -9.22
N ARG A 327 -13.64 -12.10 -9.37
CA ARG A 327 -13.84 -12.76 -10.68
C ARG A 327 -14.73 -11.93 -11.59
N ASP A 328 -15.88 -11.52 -11.08
CA ASP A 328 -16.88 -10.76 -11.85
C ASP A 328 -16.66 -9.24 -11.76
N LYS A 329 -15.54 -8.82 -11.15
CA LYS A 329 -15.15 -7.41 -10.95
C LYS A 329 -16.26 -6.59 -10.29
N MET A 330 -16.81 -7.12 -9.22
CA MET A 330 -17.96 -6.57 -8.53
C MET A 330 -17.63 -6.26 -7.06
N LEU A 331 -17.97 -5.04 -6.65
CA LEU A 331 -17.93 -4.57 -5.28
C LEU A 331 -19.30 -3.95 -4.96
N ARG A 332 -20.05 -4.52 -4.02
CA ARG A 332 -21.42 -4.06 -3.70
C ARG A 332 -21.67 -4.06 -2.20
N ALA A 333 -22.31 -2.98 -1.73
CA ALA A 333 -22.88 -2.94 -0.39
C ALA A 333 -23.96 -4.02 -0.27
N SER A 334 -23.82 -4.91 0.72
CA SER A 334 -24.81 -5.94 1.01
C SER A 334 -25.73 -5.49 2.13
N HIS A 335 -27.02 -5.73 1.97
CA HIS A 335 -28.07 -5.33 2.93
C HIS A 335 -28.63 -6.61 3.55
N GLY A 336 -27.81 -7.33 4.30
CA GLY A 336 -28.19 -8.57 4.97
C GLY A 336 -27.57 -8.66 6.36
N THR A 337 -28.26 -9.30 7.30
CA THR A 337 -27.73 -9.59 8.62
C THR A 337 -26.88 -10.86 8.52
N ILE A 338 -25.60 -10.81 8.88
CA ILE A 338 -24.81 -12.03 9.04
C ILE A 338 -25.27 -12.67 10.36
N HIS A 339 -25.78 -13.89 10.29
CA HIS A 339 -26.06 -14.74 11.46
C HIS A 339 -24.79 -15.38 12.01
#